data_AF-A0A5S9MFD6-F1
#
_entry.id   AF-A0A5S9MFD6-F1
#
_cell.length_a   1.000
_cell.length_b   1.000
_cell.length_c   1.000
_cell.angle_alpha   90.00
_cell.angle_beta   90.00
_cell.angle_gamma   90.00
#
_symmetry.space_group_name_H-M   'P 1'
#
loop_
_entity.id
_entity.type
_entity.pdbx_description
1 polymer ?
#
loop_
_entity_poly.entity_id
_entity_poly.type
_entity_poly.pdbx_seq_one_letter_code
_entity_poly.pdbx_strand_id
1 'polypeptide(L)'
;MHYRHMSLNIEILLALKNRDLSSSYLEVPLKKNEQFAYLRETHDCFEIKVNPLNVLNGREAWERKSVLDQLRKRQNEDILLYTDARPEMVEKMLVYGEKKGLSRQEVGSALSVFLGMITKDIVTLSGMRRLFLTGGDTARAICQELGAGGIRLLKEIEPGIPLGQLVDTNLYAVTKAGAYGQKKKFSTPCDRSAEKDRGGEVECQNQSLL
;
A
#
# COMPACT_ATOMS: atom_id res chain seq x y z
N MET A 1 5.57 -29.67 -11.91
CA MET A 1 5.18 -28.81 -10.78
C MET A 1 4.44 -27.60 -11.34
N HIS A 2 3.13 -27.51 -11.13
CA HIS A 2 2.30 -26.41 -11.66
C HIS A 2 2.21 -25.30 -10.62
N TYR A 3 2.93 -24.19 -10.84
CA TYR A 3 2.68 -22.93 -10.14
C TYR A 3 1.33 -22.36 -10.63
N ARG A 4 0.22 -22.81 -10.04
CA ARG A 4 -1.11 -22.26 -10.30
C ARG A 4 -1.18 -20.83 -9.74
N HIS A 5 -1.38 -19.88 -10.65
CA HIS A 5 -1.82 -18.49 -10.45
C HIS A 5 -2.17 -18.09 -9.00
N MET A 6 -1.17 -17.68 -8.23
CA MET A 6 -1.37 -16.90 -7.01
C MET A 6 -0.40 -15.72 -7.05
N SER A 7 -0.95 -14.55 -7.34
CA SER A 7 -0.24 -13.27 -7.44
C SER A 7 0.32 -12.84 -6.08
N LEU A 8 1.63 -12.58 -5.96
CA LEU A 8 2.07 -11.66 -4.89
C LEU A 8 1.45 -10.30 -5.23
N ASN A 9 0.93 -9.61 -4.22
CA ASN A 9 0.38 -8.28 -4.42
C ASN A 9 1.51 -7.36 -4.91
N ILE A 10 1.23 -6.53 -5.92
CA ILE A 10 2.10 -5.38 -6.18
C ILE A 10 1.74 -4.39 -5.08
N GLU A 11 2.71 -4.00 -4.28
CA GLU A 11 2.54 -2.92 -3.32
C GLU A 11 2.82 -1.62 -4.06
N ILE A 12 1.78 -0.80 -4.22
CA ILE A 12 1.85 0.53 -4.85
C ILE A 12 1.49 1.56 -3.80
N LEU A 13 2.36 2.56 -3.70
CA LEU A 13 2.15 3.79 -2.97
C LEU A 13 2.22 4.96 -3.94
N LEU A 14 1.24 5.84 -3.89
CA LEU A 14 1.33 7.15 -4.51
C LEU A 14 1.28 8.21 -3.40
N ALA A 15 2.25 9.12 -3.38
CA ALA A 15 2.34 10.18 -2.39
C ALA A 15 2.25 11.55 -3.09
N LEU A 16 1.39 12.42 -2.57
CA LEU A 16 0.98 13.67 -3.23
C LEU A 16 1.27 14.89 -2.35
N LYS A 17 1.83 15.94 -2.95
CA LYS A 17 2.26 17.15 -2.22
C LYS A 17 1.21 18.26 -2.20
N ASN A 18 0.72 18.67 -3.38
CA ASN A 18 -0.09 19.88 -3.53
C ASN A 18 -1.38 19.70 -4.34
N ARG A 19 -1.69 18.49 -4.81
CA ARG A 19 -2.93 18.24 -5.56
C ARG A 19 -4.09 17.94 -4.62
N ASP A 20 -5.27 18.43 -4.98
CA ASP A 20 -6.48 17.95 -4.34
C ASP A 20 -6.62 16.44 -4.61
N LEU A 21 -7.26 15.69 -3.72
CA LEU A 21 -7.66 14.31 -4.01
C LEU A 21 -8.91 14.41 -4.92
N SER A 22 -8.73 15.03 -6.07
CA SER A 22 -9.75 15.21 -7.09
C SER A 22 -10.15 13.86 -7.65
N SER A 23 -11.36 13.81 -8.20
CA SER A 23 -12.01 12.63 -8.81
C SER A 23 -11.10 11.75 -9.66
N SER A 24 -10.10 12.31 -10.35
CA SER A 24 -9.18 11.56 -11.21
C SER A 24 -8.33 10.50 -10.48
N TYR A 25 -7.90 10.74 -9.24
CA TYR A 25 -7.17 9.71 -8.46
C TYR A 25 -8.13 8.69 -7.81
N LEU A 26 -9.42 9.00 -7.81
CA LEU A 26 -10.49 8.14 -7.29
C LEU A 26 -10.92 7.13 -8.36
N GLU A 27 -10.75 7.48 -9.62
CA GLU A 27 -10.98 6.64 -10.80
C GLU A 27 -9.84 5.61 -11.06
N VAL A 28 -8.81 5.56 -10.20
CA VAL A 28 -7.70 4.61 -10.32
C VAL A 28 -8.25 3.17 -10.37
N PRO A 29 -8.11 2.46 -11.50
CA PRO A 29 -8.85 1.23 -11.79
C PRO A 29 -8.77 0.19 -10.67
N LEU A 30 -9.86 -0.56 -10.46
CA LEU A 30 -9.90 -1.59 -9.42
C LEU A 30 -8.94 -2.77 -9.69
N LYS A 31 -8.49 -2.96 -10.93
CA LYS A 31 -7.65 -4.10 -11.32
C LYS A 31 -6.15 -3.80 -11.19
N LYS A 32 -5.44 -4.74 -10.56
CA LYS A 32 -3.98 -4.73 -10.30
C LYS A 32 -3.12 -4.25 -11.49
N ASN A 33 -3.42 -4.69 -12.70
CA ASN A 33 -2.57 -4.44 -13.87
C ASN A 33 -2.90 -3.10 -14.58
N GLU A 34 -4.03 -2.47 -14.23
CA GLU A 34 -4.53 -1.27 -14.89
C GLU A 34 -4.23 -0.01 -14.07
N GLN A 35 -3.98 -0.14 -12.76
CA GLN A 35 -3.63 0.98 -11.87
C GLN A 35 -2.33 1.68 -12.29
N PHE A 36 -1.31 0.88 -12.63
CA PHE A 36 0.00 1.40 -13.02
C PHE A 36 -0.06 2.13 -14.36
N ALA A 37 -0.76 1.56 -15.34
CA ALA A 37 -0.95 2.16 -16.65
C ALA A 37 -1.78 3.44 -16.55
N TYR A 38 -2.89 3.39 -15.81
CA TYR A 38 -3.75 4.55 -15.57
C TYR A 38 -2.97 5.69 -14.92
N LEU A 39 -2.25 5.44 -13.81
CA LEU A 39 -1.50 6.49 -13.12
C LEU A 39 -0.42 7.13 -14.01
N ARG A 40 0.25 6.34 -14.85
CA ARG A 40 1.23 6.86 -15.82
C ARG A 40 0.61 7.70 -16.93
N GLU A 41 -0.56 7.31 -17.42
CA GLU A 41 -1.22 7.98 -18.54
C GLU A 41 -1.95 9.25 -18.12
N THR A 42 -2.43 9.29 -16.88
CA THR A 42 -3.31 10.36 -16.39
C THR A 42 -2.61 11.37 -15.48
N HIS A 43 -1.44 11.04 -14.93
CA HIS A 43 -0.76 11.88 -13.96
C HIS A 43 0.75 11.96 -14.23
N ASP A 44 1.27 13.18 -14.15
CA ASP A 44 2.70 13.46 -14.21
C ASP A 44 3.30 13.20 -12.82
N CYS A 45 3.73 11.96 -12.59
CA CYS A 45 4.29 11.48 -11.34
C CYS A 45 5.74 11.03 -11.54
N PHE A 46 6.61 11.40 -10.60
CA PHE A 46 7.96 10.87 -10.54
C PHE A 46 7.94 9.42 -10.04
N GLU A 47 8.27 8.50 -10.94
CA GLU A 47 8.27 7.07 -10.65
C GLU A 47 9.55 6.63 -9.94
N ILE A 48 9.39 5.97 -8.80
CA ILE A 48 10.47 5.33 -8.08
C ILE A 48 10.16 3.85 -7.93
N LYS A 49 10.98 3.06 -8.61
CA LYS A 49 10.90 1.60 -8.57
C LYS A 49 11.82 1.04 -7.49
N VAL A 50 11.25 0.28 -6.56
CA VAL A 50 11.97 -0.48 -5.54
C VAL A 50 12.26 -1.89 -6.07
N ASN A 51 13.51 -2.31 -5.96
CA ASN A 51 13.92 -3.67 -6.23
C ASN A 51 13.69 -4.56 -4.99
N PRO A 52 12.71 -5.47 -5.02
CA PRO A 52 12.35 -6.21 -3.83
C PRO A 52 13.42 -7.25 -3.43
N LEU A 53 14.27 -7.71 -4.36
CA LEU A 53 15.37 -8.60 -3.99
C LEU A 53 16.43 -7.87 -3.17
N ASN A 54 16.64 -6.57 -3.39
CA ASN A 54 17.55 -5.78 -2.56
C ASN A 54 17.03 -5.65 -1.12
N VAL A 55 15.70 -5.54 -0.99
CA VAL A 55 15.04 -5.53 0.33
C VAL A 55 15.23 -6.87 1.04
N LEU A 56 15.05 -7.99 0.34
CA LEU A 56 15.12 -9.31 0.95
C LEU A 56 16.56 -9.80 1.22
N ASN A 57 17.58 -9.24 0.53
CA ASN A 57 18.93 -9.78 0.52
C ASN A 57 19.99 -8.99 1.31
N GLY A 58 19.57 -8.23 2.31
CA GLY A 58 20.50 -7.47 3.16
C GLY A 58 21.01 -6.18 2.52
N ARG A 59 20.36 -5.70 1.45
CA ARG A 59 20.71 -4.46 0.74
C ARG A 59 19.65 -3.37 0.91
N GLU A 60 18.85 -3.45 1.97
CA GLU A 60 17.81 -2.48 2.35
C GLU A 60 18.40 -1.07 2.44
N ALA A 61 19.55 -0.91 3.10
CA ALA A 61 20.20 0.40 3.25
C ALA A 61 20.63 1.00 1.91
N TRP A 62 21.11 0.17 0.98
CA TRP A 62 21.48 0.62 -0.37
C TRP A 62 20.25 0.99 -1.18
N GLU A 63 19.19 0.18 -1.12
CA GLU A 63 17.94 0.44 -1.81
C GLU A 63 17.28 1.73 -1.29
N ARG A 64 17.24 1.90 0.03
CA ARG A 64 16.74 3.12 0.68
C ARG A 64 17.52 4.35 0.25
N LYS A 65 18.86 4.28 0.25
CA LYS A 65 19.70 5.37 -0.24
C LYS A 65 19.41 5.70 -1.71
N SER A 66 19.29 4.68 -2.56
CA SER A 66 18.96 4.84 -3.99
C SER A 66 17.65 5.58 -4.20
N VAL A 67 16.61 5.25 -3.42
CA VAL A 67 15.33 5.97 -3.44
C VAL A 67 15.51 7.43 -3.00
N LEU A 68 16.20 7.67 -1.88
CA LEU A 68 16.42 9.02 -1.35
C LEU A 68 17.22 9.92 -2.30
N ASP A 69 18.22 9.37 -2.97
CA ASP A 69 19.02 10.10 -3.96
C ASP A 69 18.22 10.46 -5.21
N GLN A 70 17.22 9.66 -5.58
CA GLN A 70 16.26 9.99 -6.64
C GLN A 70 15.30 11.11 -6.19
N LEU A 71 14.75 11.02 -4.99
CA LEU A 71 13.85 12.04 -4.41
C LEU A 71 14.47 13.43 -4.36
N ARG A 72 15.76 13.52 -3.97
CA ARG A 72 16.48 14.78 -3.88
C ARG A 72 16.57 15.55 -5.20
N LYS A 73 16.53 14.85 -6.34
CA LYS A 73 16.63 15.43 -7.69
C LYS A 73 15.31 16.00 -8.20
N ARG A 74 14.18 15.59 -7.63
CA ARG A 74 12.82 15.83 -8.12
C ARG A 74 11.93 16.36 -6.99
N GLN A 75 12.31 17.52 -6.46
CA GLN A 75 11.57 18.17 -5.39
C GLN A 75 10.34 18.88 -5.98
N ASN A 76 9.16 18.64 -5.40
CA ASN A 76 7.84 19.17 -5.80
C ASN A 76 7.04 18.36 -6.83
N GLU A 77 7.49 17.16 -7.20
CA GLU A 77 6.68 16.24 -8.01
C GLU A 77 5.87 15.28 -7.10
N ASP A 78 4.72 14.84 -7.60
CA ASP A 78 3.98 13.72 -7.01
C ASP A 78 4.79 12.43 -7.23
N ILE A 79 4.81 11.51 -6.26
CA ILE A 79 5.72 10.36 -6.27
C ILE A 79 4.93 9.07 -6.37
N LEU A 80 5.22 8.26 -7.39
CA LEU A 80 4.72 6.90 -7.52
C LEU A 80 5.81 5.91 -7.09
N LEU A 81 5.68 5.37 -5.88
CA LEU A 81 6.58 4.36 -5.32
C LEU A 81 5.98 2.96 -5.48
N TYR A 82 6.75 2.03 -6.03
CA TYR A 82 6.25 0.68 -6.28
C TYR A 82 7.33 -0.38 -6.30
N THR A 83 6.94 -1.62 -6.01
CA THR A 83 7.80 -2.79 -6.18
C THR A 83 7.61 -3.45 -7.54
N ASP A 84 8.68 -4.00 -8.11
CA ASP A 84 8.58 -4.86 -9.30
C ASP A 84 7.80 -6.14 -8.97
N ALA A 85 6.63 -6.34 -9.57
CA ALA A 85 5.92 -7.62 -9.47
C ALA A 85 5.53 -8.22 -10.82
N ARG A 86 6.45 -8.11 -11.79
CA ARG A 86 6.44 -9.04 -12.93
C ARG A 86 6.47 -10.48 -12.43
N PRO A 87 5.78 -11.43 -13.08
CA PRO A 87 5.73 -12.83 -12.62
C PRO A 87 7.10 -13.43 -12.34
N GLU A 88 8.08 -13.15 -13.20
CA GLU A 88 9.47 -13.58 -13.06
C GLU A 88 10.16 -13.03 -11.79
N MET A 89 9.86 -11.78 -11.41
CA MET A 89 10.39 -11.19 -10.18
C MET A 89 9.71 -11.82 -8.95
N VAL A 90 8.39 -12.03 -9.02
CA VAL A 90 7.63 -12.70 -7.97
C VAL A 90 8.17 -14.10 -7.70
N GLU A 91 8.42 -14.88 -8.75
CA GLU A 91 9.03 -16.20 -8.63
C GLU A 91 10.41 -16.12 -7.98
N LYS A 92 11.29 -15.22 -8.44
CA LYS A 92 12.62 -15.03 -7.85
C LYS A 92 12.56 -14.68 -6.37
N MET A 93 11.63 -13.81 -5.96
CA MET A 93 11.43 -13.46 -4.55
C MET A 93 10.99 -14.65 -3.71
N LEU A 94 10.04 -15.44 -4.21
CA LEU A 94 9.55 -16.62 -3.50
C LEU A 94 10.63 -17.68 -3.35
N VAL A 95 11.38 -17.96 -4.42
CA VAL A 95 12.52 -18.88 -4.38
C VAL A 95 13.61 -18.38 -3.43
N TYR A 96 13.86 -17.06 -3.39
CA TYR A 96 14.78 -16.48 -2.43
C TYR A 96 14.30 -16.66 -0.98
N GLY A 97 13.03 -16.34 -0.72
CA GLY A 97 12.41 -16.48 0.60
C GLY A 97 12.45 -17.93 1.10
N GLU A 98 12.09 -18.88 0.25
CA GLU A 98 12.13 -20.32 0.57
C GLU A 98 13.54 -20.77 0.97
N LYS A 99 14.59 -20.35 0.23
CA LYS A 99 15.99 -20.63 0.58
C LYS A 99 16.42 -20.02 1.91
N LYS A 100 15.71 -19.00 2.40
CA LYS A 100 15.92 -18.35 3.69
C LYS A 100 14.97 -18.84 4.78
N GLY A 101 14.13 -19.83 4.50
CA GLY A 101 13.12 -20.34 5.43
C GLY A 101 11.94 -19.39 5.65
N LEU A 102 11.76 -18.39 4.79
CA LEU A 102 10.68 -17.42 4.86
C LEU A 102 9.44 -17.93 4.13
N SER A 103 8.29 -17.80 4.79
CA SER A 103 6.99 -17.94 4.15
C SER A 103 6.72 -16.79 3.17
N ARG A 104 5.78 -17.03 2.27
CA ARG A 104 5.27 -16.00 1.36
C ARG A 104 4.75 -14.75 2.09
N GLN A 105 4.13 -14.94 3.25
CA GLN A 105 3.59 -13.83 4.05
C GLN A 105 4.72 -13.00 4.64
N GLU A 106 5.79 -13.64 5.13
CA GLU A 106 6.98 -12.93 5.63
C GLU A 106 7.69 -12.17 4.53
N VAL A 107 7.78 -12.73 3.31
CA VAL A 107 8.30 -12.00 2.14
C VAL A 107 7.50 -10.74 1.85
N GLY A 108 6.16 -10.83 1.83
CA GLY A 108 5.30 -9.66 1.63
C GLY A 108 5.43 -8.66 2.78
N SER A 109 5.44 -9.13 4.03
CA SER A 109 5.56 -8.28 5.20
C SER A 109 6.89 -7.51 5.22
N ALA A 110 8.00 -8.13 4.80
CA ALA A 110 9.29 -7.46 4.69
C ALA A 110 9.26 -6.32 3.67
N LEU A 111 8.57 -6.51 2.53
CA LEU A 111 8.39 -5.46 1.54
C LEU A 111 7.50 -4.33 2.08
N SER A 112 6.38 -4.66 2.71
CA SER A 112 5.46 -3.69 3.30
C SER A 112 6.16 -2.82 4.36
N VAL A 113 6.95 -3.43 5.25
CA VAL A 113 7.74 -2.69 6.25
C VAL A 113 8.76 -1.77 5.58
N PHE A 114 9.46 -2.27 4.56
CA PHE A 114 10.40 -1.45 3.79
C PHE A 114 9.72 -0.26 3.12
N LEU A 115 8.58 -0.46 2.47
CA LEU A 115 7.79 0.63 1.88
C LEU A 115 7.30 1.60 2.96
N GLY A 116 6.92 1.13 4.15
CA GLY A 116 6.61 1.96 5.30
C GLY A 116 7.75 2.92 5.66
N MET A 117 8.97 2.39 5.81
CA MET A 117 10.17 3.18 6.12
C MET A 117 10.45 4.23 5.03
N ILE A 118 10.37 3.84 3.76
CA ILE A 118 10.58 4.76 2.63
C ILE A 118 9.47 5.83 2.57
N THR A 119 8.23 5.47 2.86
CA THR A 119 7.11 6.42 2.90
C THR A 119 7.34 7.50 3.94
N LYS A 120 7.80 7.12 5.13
CA LYS A 120 8.15 8.07 6.19
C LYS A 120 9.23 9.04 5.73
N ASP A 121 10.28 8.53 5.08
CA ASP A 121 11.33 9.37 4.52
C ASP A 121 10.80 10.34 3.46
N ILE A 122 9.99 9.84 2.52
CA ILE A 122 9.35 10.64 1.48
C ILE A 122 8.55 11.77 2.12
N VAL A 123 7.62 11.45 3.03
CA VAL A 123 6.76 12.43 3.70
C VAL A 123 7.59 13.48 4.41
N THR A 124 8.63 13.07 5.14
CA THR A 124 9.48 13.96 5.93
C THR A 124 10.28 14.92 5.03
N LEU A 125 10.81 14.42 3.90
CA LEU A 125 11.68 15.21 3.02
C LEU A 125 10.91 16.06 2.02
N SER A 126 9.76 15.58 1.53
CA SER A 126 9.00 16.25 0.48
C SER A 126 7.90 17.16 1.04
N GLY A 127 7.47 16.95 2.29
CA GLY A 127 6.32 17.64 2.87
C GLY A 127 4.98 17.14 2.32
N MET A 128 4.94 15.93 1.76
CA MET A 128 3.72 15.31 1.26
C MET A 128 2.69 15.11 2.37
N ARG A 129 1.42 15.36 2.04
CA ARG A 129 0.32 15.33 3.02
C ARG A 129 -0.74 14.29 2.72
N ARG A 130 -0.68 13.64 1.56
CA ARG A 130 -1.71 12.74 1.08
C ARG A 130 -1.07 11.49 0.50
N LEU A 131 -1.61 10.34 0.87
CA LEU A 131 -1.13 9.03 0.48
C LEU A 131 -2.28 8.25 -0.17
N PHE A 132 -1.97 7.54 -1.24
CA PHE A 132 -2.85 6.56 -1.83
C PHE A 132 -2.17 5.19 -1.70
N LEU A 133 -2.79 4.32 -0.90
CA LEU A 133 -2.22 3.06 -0.45
C LEU A 133 -2.98 1.91 -1.09
N THR A 134 -2.25 0.96 -1.65
CA THR A 134 -2.84 -0.28 -2.17
C THR A 134 -2.36 -1.46 -1.34
N GLY A 135 -3.29 -2.30 -0.90
CA GLY A 135 -2.97 -3.46 -0.05
C GLY A 135 -3.07 -3.15 1.45
N GLY A 136 -3.64 -4.10 2.20
CA GLY A 136 -3.87 -3.95 3.65
C GLY A 136 -2.58 -3.98 4.46
N ASP A 137 -1.69 -4.93 4.16
CA ASP A 137 -0.40 -5.07 4.87
C ASP A 137 0.48 -3.83 4.68
N THR A 138 0.55 -3.32 3.45
CA THR A 138 1.29 -2.09 3.12
C THR A 138 0.69 -0.88 3.84
N ALA A 139 -0.64 -0.73 3.81
CA ALA A 139 -1.31 0.37 4.51
C ALA A 139 -1.04 0.33 6.02
N ARG A 140 -1.10 -0.86 6.62
CA ARG A 140 -0.78 -1.07 8.03
C ARG A 140 0.66 -0.73 8.36
N ALA A 141 1.62 -1.24 7.59
CA ALA A 141 3.05 -0.97 7.79
C ALA A 141 3.37 0.52 7.66
N ILE A 142 2.79 1.21 6.68
CA ILE A 142 2.94 2.66 6.52
C ILE A 142 2.36 3.41 7.73
N CYS A 143 1.18 3.05 8.22
CA CYS A 143 0.61 3.69 9.41
C CYS A 143 1.53 3.53 10.62
N GLN A 144 2.06 2.32 10.84
CA GLN A 144 2.99 2.04 11.94
C GLN A 144 4.27 2.87 11.83
N GLU A 145 4.89 2.93 10.65
CA GLU A 145 6.14 3.68 10.43
C GLU A 145 5.96 5.20 10.58
N LEU A 146 4.79 5.72 10.19
CA LEU A 146 4.40 7.12 10.36
C LEU A 146 3.99 7.45 11.80
N GLY A 147 3.91 6.46 12.70
CA GLY A 147 3.49 6.65 14.09
C GLY A 147 1.99 6.93 14.23
N ALA A 148 1.18 6.54 13.25
CA ALA A 148 -0.26 6.75 13.28
C ALA A 148 -0.96 5.66 14.11
N GLY A 149 -1.80 6.06 15.08
CA GLY A 149 -2.61 5.13 15.88
C GLY A 149 -3.71 4.39 15.09
N GLY A 150 -3.97 4.81 13.85
CA GLY A 150 -4.95 4.21 12.95
C GLY A 150 -5.36 5.15 11.84
N ILE A 151 -6.49 4.83 11.18
CA ILE A 151 -7.09 5.66 10.13
C ILE A 151 -8.49 6.06 10.60
N ARG A 152 -8.71 7.36 10.85
CA ARG A 152 -10.04 7.91 11.09
C ARG A 152 -10.76 8.03 9.74
N LEU A 153 -11.75 7.17 9.51
CA LEU A 153 -12.57 7.21 8.32
C LEU A 153 -13.32 8.54 8.21
N LEU A 154 -13.16 9.23 7.08
CA LEU A 154 -13.87 10.47 6.79
C LEU A 154 -15.07 10.21 5.87
N LYS A 155 -14.85 9.40 4.83
CA LYS A 155 -15.89 8.94 3.91
C LYS A 155 -15.38 7.75 3.11
N GLU A 156 -16.28 7.01 2.51
CA GLU A 156 -15.96 6.18 1.35
C GLU A 156 -16.12 7.03 0.10
N ILE A 157 -15.11 6.99 -0.77
CA ILE A 157 -15.15 7.67 -2.06
C ILE A 157 -15.97 6.85 -3.05
N GLU A 158 -15.69 5.54 -3.05
CA GLU A 158 -16.43 4.48 -3.74
C GLU A 158 -16.51 3.27 -2.79
N PRO A 159 -17.45 2.34 -3.01
CA PRO A 159 -17.51 1.11 -2.22
C PRO A 159 -16.17 0.38 -2.16
N GLY A 160 -15.60 0.28 -0.95
CA GLY A 160 -14.30 -0.36 -0.72
C GLY A 160 -13.06 0.53 -0.98
N ILE A 161 -13.24 1.84 -1.17
CA ILE A 161 -12.16 2.85 -1.25
C ILE A 161 -12.38 3.92 -0.16
N PRO A 162 -12.00 3.64 1.10
CA PRO A 162 -12.08 4.61 2.19
C PRO A 162 -11.03 5.72 2.07
N LEU A 163 -11.48 6.95 2.29
CA LEU A 163 -10.66 8.12 2.60
C LEU A 163 -10.68 8.34 4.11
N GLY A 164 -9.49 8.48 4.71
CA GLY A 164 -9.36 8.81 6.11
C GLY A 164 -8.18 9.72 6.43
N GLN A 165 -8.17 10.22 7.66
CA GLN A 165 -7.03 10.90 8.24
C GLN A 165 -6.22 9.90 9.08
N LEU A 166 -4.90 9.87 8.91
CA LEU A 166 -4.03 9.09 9.78
C LEU A 166 -3.99 9.74 11.16
N VAL A 167 -4.47 9.02 12.18
CA VAL A 167 -4.56 9.50 13.57
C VAL A 167 -3.17 9.89 14.07
N ASP A 168 -3.07 10.95 14.89
CA ASP A 168 -1.81 11.51 15.41
C ASP A 168 -0.88 12.13 14.35
N THR A 169 -1.38 12.30 13.11
CA THR A 169 -0.63 12.94 12.03
C THR A 169 -1.49 13.97 11.27
N ASN A 170 -0.83 14.76 10.43
CA ASN A 170 -1.46 15.70 9.50
C ASN A 170 -1.63 15.12 8.09
N LEU A 171 -1.59 13.79 7.97
CA LEU A 171 -1.64 13.05 6.71
C LEU A 171 -3.04 12.49 6.44
N TYR A 172 -3.41 12.49 5.17
CA TYR A 172 -4.61 11.83 4.67
C TYR A 172 -4.21 10.58 3.89
N ALA A 173 -4.98 9.51 4.03
CA ALA A 173 -4.78 8.28 3.30
C ALA A 173 -6.07 7.87 2.60
N VAL A 174 -5.97 7.57 1.31
CA VAL A 174 -6.92 6.72 0.61
C VAL A 174 -6.35 5.32 0.65
N THR A 175 -7.13 4.35 1.12
CA THR A 175 -6.70 2.95 1.07
C THR A 175 -7.61 2.16 0.16
N LYS A 176 -7.02 1.24 -0.58
CA LYS A 176 -7.74 0.29 -1.42
C LYS A 176 -7.29 -1.10 -1.02
N ALA A 177 -8.25 -1.97 -0.69
CA ALA A 177 -7.94 -3.38 -0.56
C ALA A 177 -7.33 -3.84 -1.90
N GLY A 178 -6.13 -4.42 -1.86
CA GLY A 178 -5.59 -5.12 -3.02
C GLY A 178 -6.61 -6.19 -3.43
N ALA A 179 -6.75 -6.45 -4.73
CA ALA A 179 -7.53 -7.59 -5.21
C ALA A 179 -6.86 -8.88 -4.71
N TYR A 180 -7.18 -9.26 -3.48
CA TYR A 180 -6.98 -10.59 -2.95
C TYR A 180 -7.58 -11.54 -3.97
N GLY A 181 -6.93 -12.67 -4.25
CA GLY A 181 -7.42 -13.67 -5.18
C GLY A 181 -8.79 -14.21 -4.77
N GLN A 182 -9.86 -13.46 -5.00
CA GLN A 182 -11.23 -13.87 -4.86
C GLN A 182 -11.54 -14.68 -6.11
N LYS A 183 -11.25 -15.97 -6.05
CA LYS A 183 -12.22 -16.89 -6.63
C LYS A 183 -13.53 -16.62 -5.89
N LYS A 184 -14.54 -16.18 -6.64
CA LYS A 184 -15.93 -16.03 -6.19
C LYS A 184 -16.25 -17.08 -5.11
N LYS A 185 -16.34 -16.67 -3.85
CA LYS A 185 -17.28 -17.31 -2.95
C LYS A 185 -18.53 -16.46 -3.04
N PHE A 186 -19.49 -16.92 -3.84
CA PHE A 186 -20.88 -16.52 -3.66
C PHE A 186 -21.24 -16.97 -2.23
N SER A 187 -21.13 -16.07 -1.25
CA SER A 187 -21.98 -16.18 -0.07
C SER A 187 -23.27 -15.46 -0.44
N THR A 188 -24.32 -16.24 -0.62
CA THR A 188 -25.71 -15.81 -0.79
C THR A 188 -26.02 -14.64 0.16
N PRO A 189 -26.74 -13.60 -0.29
CA PRO A 189 -27.22 -12.57 0.62
C PRO A 189 -28.09 -13.23 1.69
N CYS A 190 -27.64 -13.17 2.94
CA CYS A 190 -28.50 -13.46 4.07
C CYS A 190 -29.35 -12.21 4.29
N ASP A 191 -30.62 -12.29 3.90
CA ASP A 191 -31.62 -11.26 4.21
C ASP A 191 -31.61 -10.97 5.71
N ARG A 192 -31.31 -9.73 6.07
CA ARG A 192 -31.76 -9.14 7.34
C ARG A 192 -32.26 -7.74 7.06
N SER A 193 -33.56 -7.64 6.92
CA SER A 193 -34.35 -6.47 7.26
C SER A 193 -34.28 -6.22 8.78
N ALA A 194 -34.44 -4.93 9.14
CA ALA A 194 -34.65 -4.32 10.46
C ALA A 194 -33.43 -3.64 11.16
N GLU A 195 -33.30 -2.33 10.89
CA GLU A 195 -33.28 -1.21 11.87
C GLU A 195 -32.56 -1.37 13.23
N LYS A 196 -31.53 -0.54 13.49
CA LYS A 196 -31.60 0.69 14.34
C LYS A 196 -30.22 1.30 14.65
N ASP A 197 -30.25 2.63 14.82
CA ASP A 197 -29.24 3.52 15.39
C ASP A 197 -28.27 2.94 16.44
N ARG A 198 -26.98 3.27 16.30
CA ARG A 198 -26.20 4.12 17.24
C ARG A 198 -24.73 4.21 16.80
N GLY A 199 -24.13 5.38 16.94
CA GLY A 199 -22.71 5.62 16.71
C GLY A 199 -21.82 4.69 17.55
N GLY A 200 -20.70 4.26 16.96
CA GLY A 200 -19.72 3.40 17.60
C GLY A 200 -18.32 3.75 17.13
N GLU A 201 -17.49 4.20 18.08
CA GLU A 201 -16.04 4.17 17.98
C GLU A 201 -15.58 2.72 17.78
N VAL A 202 -14.67 2.48 16.85
CA VAL A 202 -14.05 1.16 16.69
C VAL A 202 -12.84 1.09 17.62
N GLU A 203 -13.08 0.57 18.81
CA GLU A 203 -12.07 0.28 19.82
C GLU A 203 -11.25 -0.94 19.39
N CYS A 204 -9.94 -0.76 19.19
CA CYS A 204 -9.04 -1.86 18.85
C CYS A 204 -8.67 -2.60 20.14
N GLN A 205 -9.30 -3.75 20.39
CA GLN A 205 -9.01 -4.54 21.58
C GLN A 205 -7.57 -5.06 21.55
N ASN A 206 -6.79 -4.51 22.47
CA ASN A 206 -5.55 -5.05 23.00
C ASN A 206 -5.80 -6.45 23.60
N GLN A 207 -5.09 -7.47 23.12
CA GLN A 207 -4.74 -8.61 23.96
C GLN A 207 -3.23 -8.77 23.93
N SER A 208 -2.60 -8.14 24.92
CA SER A 208 -1.37 -8.64 25.53
C SER A 208 -1.78 -9.69 26.57
N LEU A 209 -1.16 -10.87 26.53
CA LEU A 209 -0.52 -11.55 27.68
C LEU A 209 -0.42 -13.06 27.44
N LEU A 210 0.84 -13.52 27.57
CA LEU A 210 1.31 -14.86 27.99
C LEU A 210 1.20 -16.02 26.99
#